data_AF-A0A5C7LP55-F1
#
_entry.id   AF-A0A5C7LP55-F1
#
_cell.length_a   1.000
_cell.length_b   1.000
_cell.length_c   1.000
_cell.angle_alpha   90.00
_cell.angle_beta   90.00
_cell.angle_gamma   90.00
#
_symmetry.space_group_name_H-M   'P 1'
#
loop_
_entity.id
_entity.type
_entity.pdbx_description
1 polymer ?
#
loop_
_entity_poly.entity_id
_entity_poly.type
_entity_poly.pdbx_seq_one_letter_code
_entity_poly.pdbx_strand_id
1 'polypeptide(L)'
;MTTLTTVSAVTFIGDGRRQIFPFETDEGTAIPHENPSEVVVTVNGSELKERTDYTVTHDSGRSVVTFLRPPVLGGDIEIARHTELIQPKQFRRSGDWDITSVEAGLDRVTRGVLDALWRISKLEKIVHVEHRVVEVPADFTPAISDVRGLAEQLSELRESSRQQPGENIDDVAAAIAQVVLSEVKKMQENQARHVADLASRVASLEEKMTALYHGVS
;
A
#
# COMPACT_ATOMS: atom_id res chain seq x y z
N MET A 1 2.03 -34.31 8.02
CA MET A 1 0.64 -33.81 8.07
C MET A 1 0.73 -32.32 7.75
N THR A 2 0.39 -31.93 6.52
CA THR A 2 0.63 -30.58 5.99
C THR A 2 -0.59 -29.71 6.27
N THR A 3 -0.55 -28.93 7.35
CA THR A 3 -1.53 -27.88 7.60
C THR A 3 -1.28 -26.71 6.64
N LEU A 4 -2.02 -26.69 5.54
CA LEU A 4 -2.13 -25.58 4.60
C LEU A 4 -2.72 -24.36 5.33
N THR A 5 -1.87 -23.61 6.02
CA THR A 5 -2.23 -22.30 6.56
C THR A 5 -1.79 -21.27 5.53
N THR A 6 -2.75 -20.68 4.81
CA THR A 6 -2.50 -19.66 3.78
C THR A 6 -2.22 -18.27 4.37
N VAL A 7 -2.32 -18.14 5.69
CA VAL A 7 -2.16 -16.89 6.42
C VAL A 7 -0.73 -16.76 6.92
N SER A 8 -0.07 -15.67 6.54
CA SER A 8 1.28 -15.32 6.97
C SER A 8 1.32 -14.16 7.98
N ALA A 9 0.19 -13.52 8.28
CA ALA A 9 0.14 -12.39 9.20
C ALA A 9 -1.22 -12.24 9.88
N VAL A 10 -1.22 -11.56 11.01
CA VAL A 10 -2.41 -11.15 11.78
C VAL A 10 -2.27 -9.67 12.16
N THR A 11 -3.40 -8.97 12.19
CA THR A 11 -3.47 -7.55 12.51
C THR A 11 -4.36 -7.30 13.72
N PHE A 12 -3.93 -6.41 14.62
CA PHE A 12 -4.65 -5.98 15.80
C PHE A 12 -4.70 -4.46 15.88
N ILE A 13 -5.71 -3.93 16.57
CA ILE A 13 -5.76 -2.52 16.95
C ILE A 13 -5.32 -2.40 18.40
N GLY A 14 -4.31 -1.57 18.66
CA GLY A 14 -3.82 -1.28 20.00
C GLY A 14 -4.87 -0.58 20.85
N ASP A 15 -5.13 -1.08 22.06
CA ASP A 15 -6.07 -0.49 23.03
C ASP A 15 -5.36 0.36 24.11
N GLY A 16 -4.04 0.56 23.96
CA GLY A 16 -3.21 1.28 24.95
C GLY A 16 -2.85 0.46 26.20
N ARG A 17 -3.27 -0.80 26.32
CA ARG A 17 -3.12 -1.60 27.56
C ARG A 17 -2.69 -3.04 27.31
N ARG A 18 -3.29 -3.72 26.34
CA ARG A 18 -2.99 -5.09 25.96
C ARG A 18 -1.58 -5.18 25.40
N GLN A 19 -0.79 -6.07 25.97
CA GLN A 19 0.59 -6.31 25.55
C GLN A 19 0.80 -7.70 24.97
N ILE A 20 -0.19 -8.59 25.11
CA ILE A 20 -0.08 -10.01 24.74
C ILE A 20 -0.97 -10.27 23.53
N PHE A 21 -0.36 -10.70 22.44
CA PHE A 21 -1.02 -10.93 21.15
C PHE A 21 -0.69 -12.34 20.65
N PRO A 22 -1.70 -13.20 20.43
CA PRO A 22 -1.46 -14.52 19.89
C PRO A 22 -1.11 -14.42 18.41
N PHE A 23 -0.16 -15.25 17.95
CA PHE A 23 0.20 -15.36 16.54
C PHE A 23 -0.53 -16.54 15.90
N GLU A 24 -1.84 -16.35 15.74
CA GLU A 24 -2.78 -17.33 15.21
C GLU A 24 -3.78 -16.65 14.24
N THR A 25 -4.43 -17.45 13.41
CA THR A 25 -5.51 -16.99 12.53
C THR A 25 -6.75 -16.58 13.33
N ASP A 26 -7.70 -15.90 12.70
CA ASP A 26 -8.99 -15.54 13.32
C ASP A 26 -9.78 -16.76 13.83
N GLU A 27 -9.50 -17.95 13.28
CA GLU A 27 -10.07 -19.23 13.69
C GLU A 27 -9.32 -19.89 14.87
N GLY A 28 -8.26 -19.25 15.39
CA GLY A 28 -7.44 -19.75 16.49
C GLY A 28 -6.42 -20.82 16.07
N THR A 29 -6.10 -20.90 14.77
CA THR A 29 -5.08 -21.83 14.25
C THR A 29 -3.70 -21.16 14.25
N ALA A 30 -2.70 -21.78 14.88
CA ALA A 30 -1.35 -21.22 14.95
C ALA A 30 -0.74 -21.01 13.56
N ILE A 31 -0.09 -19.86 13.35
CA ILE A 31 0.65 -19.60 12.11
C ILE A 31 2.03 -20.27 12.23
N PRO A 32 2.35 -21.27 11.39
CA PRO A 32 3.55 -22.09 11.58
C PRO A 32 4.83 -21.32 11.25
N HIS A 33 5.86 -21.42 12.10
CA HIS A 33 7.20 -20.87 11.90
C HIS A 33 8.22 -21.73 12.65
N GLU A 34 9.49 -21.70 12.23
CA GLU A 34 10.54 -22.51 12.84
C GLU A 34 11.23 -21.80 14.00
N ASN A 35 11.43 -20.49 13.87
CA ASN A 35 12.26 -19.71 14.76
C ASN A 35 11.53 -18.44 15.22
N PRO A 36 11.73 -17.98 16.46
CA PRO A 36 11.20 -16.70 16.94
C PRO A 36 11.54 -15.52 16.02
N SER A 37 12.74 -15.55 15.41
CA SER A 37 13.22 -14.52 14.49
C SER A 37 12.45 -14.45 13.16
N GLU A 38 11.65 -15.47 12.83
CA GLU A 38 10.74 -15.43 11.69
C GLU A 38 9.49 -14.61 12.00
N VAL A 39 9.24 -14.23 13.26
CA VAL A 39 8.09 -13.38 13.62
C VAL A 39 8.55 -11.93 13.62
N VAL A 40 7.98 -11.14 12.71
CA VAL A 40 8.24 -9.72 12.56
C VAL A 40 7.02 -8.94 13.03
N VAL A 41 7.25 -7.95 13.89
CA VAL A 41 6.19 -7.09 14.43
C VAL A 41 6.37 -5.68 13.90
N THR A 42 5.31 -5.12 13.34
CA THR A 42 5.26 -3.72 12.90
C THR A 42 4.12 -2.99 13.61
N VAL A 43 4.35 -1.73 13.97
CA VAL A 43 3.31 -0.85 14.53
C VAL A 43 3.27 0.42 13.71
N ASN A 44 2.09 0.77 13.17
CA ASN A 44 1.91 1.92 12.27
C ASN A 44 2.94 1.92 11.12
N GLY A 45 3.24 0.75 10.55
CA GLY A 45 4.21 0.57 9.49
C GLY A 45 5.69 0.60 9.91
N SER A 46 6.00 0.85 11.19
CA SER A 46 7.38 0.81 11.71
C SER A 46 7.70 -0.55 12.31
N GLU A 47 8.76 -1.19 11.86
CA GLU A 47 9.24 -2.46 12.41
C GLU A 47 9.83 -2.28 13.81
N LEU A 48 9.42 -3.15 14.72
CA LEU A 48 9.92 -3.22 16.09
C LEU A 48 11.05 -4.24 16.22
N LYS A 49 11.89 -4.09 17.26
CA LYS A 49 13.02 -4.99 17.50
C LYS A 49 12.68 -6.04 18.56
N GLU A 50 12.87 -7.31 18.22
CA GLU A 50 12.76 -8.41 19.18
C GLU A 50 13.74 -8.20 20.35
N ARG A 51 13.33 -8.59 21.56
CA ARG A 51 14.00 -8.42 22.86
C ARG A 51 14.14 -6.97 23.35
N THR A 52 13.87 -5.99 22.51
CA THR A 52 13.94 -4.55 22.86
C THR A 52 12.55 -3.95 23.01
N ASP A 53 11.66 -4.26 22.08
CA ASP A 53 10.30 -3.72 22.02
C ASP A 53 9.24 -4.79 22.29
N TYR A 54 9.51 -6.04 21.89
CA TYR A 54 8.66 -7.20 22.13
C TYR A 54 9.48 -8.47 22.32
N THR A 55 8.84 -9.55 22.76
CA THR A 55 9.41 -10.90 22.85
C THR A 55 8.43 -11.90 22.27
N VAL A 56 8.93 -13.01 21.73
CA VAL A 56 8.12 -14.11 21.21
C VAL A 56 8.30 -15.32 22.13
N THR A 57 7.22 -15.79 22.71
CA THR A 57 7.21 -17.01 23.53
C THR A 57 6.40 -18.09 22.84
N HIS A 58 6.82 -19.34 23.00
CA HIS A 58 6.10 -20.50 22.47
C HIS A 58 5.38 -21.16 23.64
N ASP A 59 4.05 -21.21 23.58
CA ASP A 59 3.20 -21.89 24.55
C ASP A 59 2.39 -22.96 23.82
N SER A 60 2.61 -24.22 24.17
CA SER A 60 1.76 -25.34 23.74
C SER A 60 1.56 -25.44 22.21
N GLY A 61 2.61 -25.16 21.43
CA GLY A 61 2.57 -25.18 19.97
C GLY A 61 2.02 -23.91 19.31
N ARG A 62 1.76 -22.87 20.10
CA ARG A 62 1.35 -21.54 19.65
C ARG A 62 2.43 -20.53 19.99
N SER A 63 2.56 -19.50 19.18
CA SER A 63 3.45 -18.40 19.51
C SER A 63 2.66 -17.19 19.95
N VAL A 64 3.20 -16.52 20.95
CA VAL A 64 2.60 -15.36 21.58
C VAL A 64 3.63 -14.24 21.55
N VAL A 65 3.21 -13.11 21.02
CA VAL A 65 4.00 -11.88 21.02
C VAL A 65 3.64 -11.07 22.24
N THR A 66 4.64 -10.78 23.06
CA THR A 66 4.51 -9.95 24.26
C THR A 66 5.29 -8.66 24.10
N PHE A 67 4.58 -7.55 24.02
CA PHE A 67 5.15 -6.21 23.97
C PHE A 67 5.73 -5.80 25.33
N LEU A 68 6.96 -5.27 25.33
CA LEU A 68 7.62 -4.81 26.54
C LEU A 68 7.07 -3.45 27.04
N ARG A 69 6.35 -2.73 26.17
CA ARG A 69 5.59 -1.51 26.50
C ARG A 69 4.22 -1.56 25.85
N PRO A 70 3.16 -1.02 26.46
CA PRO A 70 1.85 -0.98 25.84
C PRO A 70 1.90 -0.32 24.46
N PRO A 71 1.27 -0.91 23.44
CA PRO A 71 1.19 -0.31 22.11
C PRO A 71 0.34 0.96 22.18
N VAL A 72 0.55 1.86 21.22
CA VAL A 72 -0.20 3.12 21.13
C VAL A 72 -1.69 2.85 20.93
N LEU A 73 -2.56 3.60 21.62
CA LEU A 73 -4.01 3.52 21.44
C LEU A 73 -4.38 3.85 19.99
N GLY A 74 -5.14 2.97 19.35
CA GLY A 74 -5.53 3.07 17.94
C GLY A 74 -4.40 2.74 16.96
N GLY A 75 -3.23 2.29 17.43
CA GLY A 75 -2.13 1.89 16.56
C GLY A 75 -2.42 0.58 15.85
N ASP A 76 -2.10 0.52 14.56
CA ASP A 76 -2.19 -0.70 13.76
C ASP A 76 -1.00 -1.58 14.08
N ILE A 77 -1.25 -2.71 14.73
CA ILE A 77 -0.25 -3.71 15.09
C ILE A 77 -0.36 -4.84 14.08
N GLU A 78 0.72 -5.12 13.38
CA GLU A 78 0.81 -6.24 12.45
C GLU A 78 1.92 -7.18 12.89
N ILE A 79 1.58 -8.45 13.01
CA ILE A 79 2.50 -9.53 13.34
C ILE A 79 2.51 -10.46 12.14
N ALA A 80 3.67 -10.62 11.52
CA ALA A 80 3.83 -11.36 10.28
C ALA A 80 4.96 -12.37 10.37
N ARG A 81 4.86 -13.45 9.60
CA ARG A 81 5.95 -14.40 9.37
C ARG A 81 6.84 -13.87 8.25
N HIS A 82 8.14 -13.97 8.47
CA HIS A 82 9.18 -13.77 7.50
C HIS A 82 10.11 -14.99 7.48
N THR A 83 9.80 -15.94 6.60
CA THR A 83 10.65 -17.10 6.38
C THR A 83 11.84 -16.71 5.51
N GLU A 84 13.05 -16.86 6.02
CA GLU A 84 14.26 -16.71 5.21
C GLU A 84 14.33 -17.81 4.14
N LEU A 85 14.63 -17.43 2.91
CA LEU A 85 14.78 -18.38 1.81
C LEU A 85 16.07 -19.19 2.02
N ILE A 86 15.96 -20.51 1.86
CA ILE A 86 17.13 -21.39 1.92
C ILE A 86 18.08 -21.02 0.77
N GLN A 87 19.32 -20.69 1.12
CA GLN A 87 20.34 -20.50 0.09
C GLN A 87 20.68 -21.87 -0.53
N PRO A 88 20.71 -22.02 -1.87
CA PRO A 88 21.06 -23.28 -2.52
C PRO A 88 22.41 -23.87 -2.07
N LYS A 89 23.34 -23.02 -1.61
CA LYS A 89 24.65 -23.42 -1.06
C LYS A 89 24.57 -24.21 0.27
N GLN A 90 23.45 -24.15 0.98
CA GLN A 90 23.22 -24.91 2.21
C GLN A 90 22.89 -26.38 1.91
N PHE A 91 22.37 -26.69 0.72
CA PHE A 91 22.31 -28.05 0.18
C PHE A 91 23.67 -28.44 -0.41
N ARG A 92 24.67 -28.65 0.46
CA ARG A 92 25.96 -29.20 0.01
C ARG A 92 25.75 -30.60 -0.57
N ARG A 93 26.52 -30.98 -1.59
CA ARG A 93 26.63 -32.37 -2.08
C ARG A 93 27.05 -33.38 -0.99
N SER A 94 27.50 -32.89 0.18
CA SER A 94 27.93 -33.68 1.34
C SER A 94 26.99 -33.55 2.54
N GLY A 95 25.84 -32.90 2.42
CA GLY A 95 24.83 -32.82 3.47
C GLY A 95 23.90 -34.03 3.43
N ASP A 96 23.30 -34.37 4.58
CA ASP A 96 22.35 -35.47 4.70
C ASP A 96 21.11 -35.19 3.83
N TRP A 97 21.04 -35.84 2.65
CA TRP A 97 19.85 -35.90 1.80
C TRP A 97 18.83 -36.89 2.37
N ASP A 98 18.63 -36.87 3.68
CA ASP A 98 17.56 -37.66 4.27
C ASP A 98 16.19 -37.05 3.89
N ILE A 99 15.17 -37.91 3.89
CA ILE A 99 13.82 -37.53 3.48
C ILE A 99 13.31 -36.36 4.34
N THR A 100 13.66 -36.35 5.62
CA THR A 100 13.28 -35.33 6.59
C THR A 100 13.85 -33.95 6.26
N SER A 101 15.11 -33.86 5.83
CA SER A 101 15.76 -32.61 5.43
C SER A 101 15.18 -32.06 4.14
N VAL A 102 14.81 -32.93 3.19
CA VAL A 102 14.13 -32.52 1.96
C VAL A 102 12.72 -32.02 2.25
N GLU A 103 11.97 -32.71 3.11
CA GLU A 103 10.63 -32.29 3.53
C GLU A 103 10.67 -30.94 4.27
N ALA A 104 11.58 -30.75 5.21
CA ALA A 104 11.79 -29.48 5.90
C ALA A 104 12.17 -28.36 4.92
N GLY A 105 13.02 -28.66 3.94
CA GLY A 105 13.40 -27.72 2.89
C GLY A 105 12.21 -27.27 2.04
N LEU A 106 11.38 -28.21 1.59
CA LEU A 106 10.18 -27.93 0.79
C LEU A 106 9.13 -27.15 1.59
N ASP A 107 8.96 -27.47 2.87
CA ASP A 107 8.05 -26.73 3.76
C ASP A 107 8.50 -25.28 3.91
N ARG A 108 9.79 -25.05 4.14
CA ARG A 108 10.35 -23.70 4.27
C ARG A 108 10.21 -22.87 2.99
N VAL A 109 10.43 -23.49 1.83
CA VAL A 109 10.20 -22.83 0.52
C VAL A 109 8.73 -22.48 0.36
N THR A 110 7.82 -23.39 0.71
CA THR A 110 6.38 -23.16 0.63
C THR A 110 5.95 -21.99 1.53
N ARG A 111 6.44 -21.95 2.77
CA ARG A 111 6.21 -20.83 3.70
C ARG A 111 6.78 -19.51 3.16
N GLY A 112 8.00 -19.53 2.63
CA GLY A 112 8.62 -18.34 2.00
C GLY A 112 7.83 -17.81 0.81
N VAL A 113 7.27 -18.70 -0.02
CA VAL A 113 6.38 -18.32 -1.14
C VAL A 113 5.08 -17.73 -0.61
N LEU A 114 4.45 -18.31 0.41
CA LEU A 114 3.25 -17.75 1.04
C LEU A 114 3.51 -16.36 1.63
N ASP A 115 4.65 -16.17 2.31
CA ASP A 115 5.04 -14.88 2.87
C ASP A 115 5.25 -13.83 1.77
N ALA A 116 5.86 -14.24 0.64
CA ALA A 116 6.02 -13.38 -0.54
C ALA A 116 4.68 -13.03 -1.19
N LEU A 117 3.79 -14.00 -1.39
CA LEU A 117 2.45 -13.77 -1.94
C LEU A 117 1.62 -12.84 -1.05
N TRP A 118 1.70 -13.01 0.27
CA TRP A 118 1.04 -12.12 1.21
C TRP A 118 1.58 -10.69 1.12
N ARG A 119 2.92 -10.52 1.06
CA ARG A 119 3.55 -9.20 0.87
C ARG A 119 3.17 -8.56 -0.45
N ILE A 120 3.11 -9.34 -1.54
CA ILE A 120 2.64 -8.87 -2.85
C ILE A 120 1.18 -8.44 -2.73
N SER A 121 0.30 -9.22 -2.11
CA SER A 121 -1.10 -8.82 -1.91
C SER A 121 -1.24 -7.55 -1.07
N LYS A 122 -0.39 -7.37 -0.04
CA LYS A 122 -0.32 -6.13 0.74
C LYS A 122 0.14 -4.96 -0.11
N LEU A 123 1.20 -5.14 -0.91
CA LEU A 123 1.67 -4.12 -1.86
C LEU A 123 0.61 -3.81 -2.91
N GLU A 124 -0.09 -4.80 -3.46
CA GLU A 124 -1.19 -4.59 -4.39
C GLU A 124 -2.33 -3.82 -3.74
N LYS A 125 -2.67 -4.10 -2.48
CA LYS A 125 -3.66 -3.33 -1.72
C LYS A 125 -3.18 -1.91 -1.44
N ILE A 126 -1.93 -1.73 -1.04
CA ILE A 126 -1.32 -0.41 -0.82
C ILE A 126 -1.30 0.36 -2.14
N VAL A 127 -0.86 -0.25 -3.24
CA VAL A 127 -0.85 0.32 -4.59
C VAL A 127 -2.26 0.59 -5.09
N HIS A 128 -3.24 -0.27 -4.80
CA HIS A 128 -4.66 0.03 -5.07
C HIS A 128 -5.18 1.16 -4.20
N VAL A 129 -4.70 1.32 -2.96
CA VAL A 129 -5.02 2.44 -2.07
C VAL A 129 -4.30 3.70 -2.54
N GLU A 130 -3.04 3.67 -2.94
CA GLU A 130 -2.28 4.79 -3.49
C GLU A 130 -2.81 5.21 -4.86
N HIS A 131 -3.28 4.26 -5.68
CA HIS A 131 -4.01 4.56 -6.92
C HIS A 131 -5.48 4.94 -6.68
N ARG A 132 -6.08 4.59 -5.53
CA ARG A 132 -7.36 5.17 -5.04
C ARG A 132 -7.15 6.49 -4.30
N VAL A 133 -5.94 6.80 -3.88
CA VAL A 133 -5.46 8.07 -3.34
C VAL A 133 -4.57 8.73 -4.41
N VAL A 134 -5.00 8.61 -5.66
CA VAL A 134 -5.26 9.84 -6.40
C VAL A 134 -6.64 10.31 -5.93
N GLU A 135 -6.69 10.73 -4.67
CA GLU A 135 -7.46 11.91 -4.32
C GLU A 135 -6.78 13.00 -5.15
N VAL A 136 -7.26 13.12 -6.38
CA VAL A 136 -7.64 14.41 -6.91
C VAL A 136 -7.94 15.30 -5.69
N PRO A 137 -7.08 16.27 -5.36
CA PRO A 137 -7.30 17.13 -4.20
C PRO A 137 -8.75 17.60 -4.18
N ALA A 138 -9.34 17.93 -3.03
CA ALA A 138 -10.62 18.62 -3.03
C ALA A 138 -10.56 19.95 -3.85
N ASP A 139 -9.35 20.43 -4.14
CA ASP A 139 -9.01 21.52 -5.07
C ASP A 139 -8.93 21.10 -6.56
N PHE A 140 -9.17 19.83 -6.86
CA PHE A 140 -9.06 19.23 -8.19
C PHE A 140 -10.21 18.28 -8.53
N THR A 141 -11.21 18.08 -7.65
CA THR A 141 -12.58 18.04 -8.19
C THR A 141 -12.64 19.28 -9.07
N PRO A 142 -12.96 19.22 -10.39
CA PRO A 142 -13.27 20.45 -11.11
C PRO A 142 -14.24 21.14 -10.20
N ALA A 143 -13.83 22.29 -9.64
CA ALA A 143 -14.41 22.70 -8.38
C ALA A 143 -15.91 22.76 -8.62
N ILE A 144 -16.73 22.44 -7.63
CA ILE A 144 -18.17 22.71 -7.82
C ILE A 144 -18.32 24.21 -8.17
N SER A 145 -17.34 25.09 -7.88
CA SER A 145 -17.18 26.44 -8.41
C SER A 145 -16.66 26.59 -9.86
N ASP A 146 -16.02 25.61 -10.49
CA ASP A 146 -15.66 25.65 -11.91
C ASP A 146 -16.81 25.14 -12.78
N VAL A 147 -17.55 24.13 -12.33
CA VAL A 147 -18.80 23.68 -12.98
C VAL A 147 -19.97 24.60 -12.61
N ARG A 148 -20.08 25.10 -11.37
CA ARG A 148 -20.98 26.23 -11.05
C ARG A 148 -20.50 27.50 -11.72
N GLY A 149 -19.21 27.77 -11.81
CA GLY A 149 -18.68 28.98 -12.44
C GLY A 149 -18.98 28.98 -13.92
N LEU A 150 -18.82 27.84 -14.61
CA LEU A 150 -19.33 27.65 -15.96
C LEU A 150 -20.85 27.74 -16.01
N ALA A 151 -21.59 27.13 -15.07
CA ALA A 151 -23.05 27.21 -15.06
C ALA A 151 -23.58 28.62 -14.76
N GLU A 152 -22.88 29.40 -13.94
CA GLU A 152 -23.15 30.79 -13.59
C GLU A 152 -22.76 31.69 -14.76
N GLN A 153 -21.61 31.50 -15.39
CA GLN A 153 -21.24 32.19 -16.62
C GLN A 153 -22.18 31.88 -17.78
N LEU A 154 -22.62 30.62 -17.92
CA LEU A 154 -23.64 30.21 -18.90
C LEU A 154 -25.03 30.75 -18.56
N SER A 155 -25.36 30.87 -17.27
CA SER A 155 -26.61 31.45 -16.81
C SER A 155 -26.62 32.96 -17.00
N GLU A 156 -25.52 33.65 -16.67
CA GLU A 156 -25.30 35.07 -16.93
C GLU A 156 -25.30 35.37 -18.42
N LEU A 157 -24.64 34.55 -19.26
CA LEU A 157 -24.72 34.68 -20.72
C LEU A 157 -26.15 34.48 -21.24
N ARG A 158 -26.87 33.49 -20.71
CA ARG A 158 -28.27 33.24 -21.07
C ARG A 158 -29.18 34.39 -20.64
N GLU A 159 -28.90 35.02 -19.50
CA GLU A 159 -29.65 36.13 -18.95
C GLU A 159 -29.34 37.43 -19.71
N SER A 160 -28.08 37.66 -20.11
CA SER A 160 -27.69 38.77 -20.99
C SER A 160 -28.26 38.64 -22.40
N SER A 161 -28.25 37.44 -22.98
CA SER A 161 -28.86 37.18 -24.30
C SER A 161 -30.39 37.23 -24.27
N ARG A 162 -31.03 37.03 -23.10
CA ARG A 162 -32.48 37.28 -22.92
C ARG A 162 -32.83 38.77 -22.89
N GLN A 163 -31.91 39.62 -22.46
CA GLN A 163 -32.12 41.08 -22.37
C GLN A 163 -31.83 41.80 -23.69
N GLN A 164 -31.21 41.14 -24.66
CA GLN A 164 -31.02 41.65 -26.03
C GLN A 164 -31.90 40.87 -27.02
N PRO A 165 -33.16 41.26 -27.23
CA PRO A 165 -34.04 40.59 -28.17
C PRO A 165 -33.57 40.87 -29.60
N GLY A 166 -32.83 39.91 -30.18
CA GLY A 166 -32.36 39.98 -31.57
C GLY A 166 -31.10 39.17 -31.89
N GLU A 167 -30.36 38.67 -30.90
CA GLU A 167 -29.19 37.82 -31.16
C GLU A 167 -29.61 36.42 -31.65
N ASN A 168 -29.02 36.00 -32.78
CA ASN A 168 -29.26 34.68 -33.34
C ASN A 168 -28.76 33.62 -32.35
N ILE A 169 -29.57 32.58 -32.15
CA ILE A 169 -29.26 31.46 -31.25
C ILE A 169 -27.91 30.80 -31.62
N ASP A 170 -27.52 30.88 -32.90
CA ASP A 170 -26.25 30.38 -33.40
C ASP A 170 -25.04 31.17 -32.87
N ASP A 171 -25.16 32.49 -32.68
CA ASP A 171 -24.09 33.34 -32.13
C ASP A 171 -23.89 33.07 -30.64
N VAL A 172 -24.99 32.86 -29.91
CA VAL A 172 -24.98 32.46 -28.50
C VAL A 172 -24.37 31.05 -28.34
N ALA A 173 -24.73 30.12 -29.22
CA ALA A 173 -24.15 28.78 -29.23
C ALA A 173 -22.64 28.80 -29.55
N ALA A 174 -22.21 29.65 -30.47
CA ALA A 174 -20.79 29.84 -30.81
C ALA A 174 -19.99 30.44 -29.65
N ALA A 175 -20.54 31.44 -28.95
CA ALA A 175 -19.91 32.03 -27.76
C ALA A 175 -19.76 31.00 -26.62
N ILE A 176 -20.80 30.19 -26.37
CA ILE A 176 -20.78 29.10 -25.40
C ILE A 176 -19.71 28.06 -25.76
N ALA A 177 -19.68 27.64 -27.03
CA ALA A 177 -18.69 26.68 -27.51
C ALA A 177 -17.26 27.22 -27.34
N GLN A 178 -17.03 28.50 -27.60
CA GLN A 178 -15.72 29.12 -27.48
C GLN A 178 -15.24 29.22 -26.02
N VAL A 179 -16.14 29.55 -25.08
CA VAL A 179 -15.83 29.56 -23.64
C VAL A 179 -15.47 28.16 -23.16
N VAL A 180 -16.30 27.15 -23.50
CA VAL A 180 -16.04 25.74 -23.16
C VAL A 180 -14.71 25.27 -23.76
N LEU A 181 -14.44 25.58 -25.03
CA LEU A 181 -13.20 25.17 -25.69
C LEU A 181 -11.95 25.82 -25.06
N SER A 182 -12.06 27.09 -24.66
CA SER A 182 -10.98 27.81 -23.99
C SER A 182 -10.64 27.22 -22.63
N GLU A 183 -11.67 26.78 -21.88
CA GLU A 183 -11.50 26.23 -20.54
C GLU A 183 -10.98 24.79 -20.60
N VAL A 184 -11.48 23.99 -21.55
CA VAL A 184 -10.92 22.65 -21.84
C VAL A 184 -9.45 22.76 -22.23
N LYS A 185 -9.07 23.77 -23.02
CA LYS A 185 -7.66 23.98 -23.40
C LYS A 185 -6.78 24.33 -22.20
N LYS A 186 -7.24 25.20 -21.29
CA LYS A 186 -6.52 25.50 -20.04
C LYS A 186 -6.37 24.26 -19.17
N MET A 187 -7.41 23.43 -19.08
CA MET A 187 -7.35 22.16 -18.35
C MET A 187 -6.31 21.22 -18.96
N GLN A 188 -6.25 21.10 -20.29
CA GLN A 188 -5.24 20.29 -20.98
C GLN A 188 -3.81 20.82 -20.77
N GLU A 189 -3.61 22.14 -20.81
CA GLU A 189 -2.29 22.74 -20.57
C GLU A 189 -1.83 22.53 -19.12
N ASN A 190 -2.74 22.63 -18.15
CA ASN A 190 -2.43 22.34 -16.75
C ASN A 190 -2.12 20.85 -16.53
N GLN A 191 -2.90 19.94 -17.13
CA GLN A 191 -2.61 18.51 -17.09
C GLN A 191 -1.25 18.18 -17.71
N ALA A 192 -0.90 18.78 -18.86
CA ALA A 192 0.40 18.57 -19.49
C ALA A 192 1.57 19.02 -18.60
N ARG A 193 1.43 20.14 -17.89
CA ARG A 193 2.45 20.60 -16.91
C ARG A 193 2.59 19.63 -15.74
N HIS A 194 1.49 19.09 -15.24
CA HIS A 194 1.52 18.11 -14.16
C HIS A 194 2.17 16.79 -14.57
N VAL A 195 1.89 16.31 -15.78
CA VAL A 195 2.55 15.11 -16.34
C VAL A 195 4.05 15.34 -16.48
N ALA A 196 4.47 16.52 -16.94
CA ALA A 196 5.88 16.87 -17.05
C ALA A 196 6.60 16.93 -15.69
N ASP A 197 5.96 17.48 -14.65
CA ASP A 197 6.49 17.52 -13.29
C ASP A 197 6.64 16.11 -12.70
N LEU A 198 5.62 15.26 -12.86
CA LEU A 198 5.68 13.86 -12.42
C LEU A 198 6.78 13.09 -13.13
N ALA A 199 6.93 13.26 -14.44
CA ALA A 199 8.01 12.62 -15.21
C ALA A 199 9.40 13.06 -14.70
N SER A 200 9.56 14.35 -14.36
CA SER A 200 10.81 14.86 -13.78
C SER A 200 11.11 14.26 -12.40
N ARG A 201 10.09 14.11 -11.55
CA ARG A 201 10.24 13.48 -10.22
C ARG A 201 10.59 12.00 -10.32
N VAL A 202 10.00 11.28 -11.27
CA VAL A 202 10.32 9.87 -11.54
C VAL A 202 11.77 9.73 -11.99
N ALA A 203 12.23 10.55 -12.94
CA ALA A 203 13.61 10.54 -13.40
C ALA A 203 14.61 10.81 -12.26
N SER A 204 14.30 11.75 -11.35
CA SER A 204 15.13 12.02 -10.16
C SER A 204 15.19 10.83 -9.19
N LEU A 205 14.10 10.09 -9.04
CA LEU A 205 14.06 8.89 -8.20
C LEU A 205 14.86 7.74 -8.83
N GLU A 206 14.79 7.57 -10.15
CA GLU A 206 15.58 6.59 -10.89
C GLU A 206 17.09 6.87 -10.77
N GLU A 207 17.50 8.14 -10.88
CA GLU A 207 18.89 8.56 -10.68
C GLU A 207 19.38 8.27 -9.26
N LYS A 208 18.58 8.59 -8.24
CA LYS A 208 18.91 8.29 -6.83
C LYS A 208 19.00 6.78 -6.56
N MET A 209 18.10 5.99 -7.14
CA MET A 209 18.17 4.52 -7.04
C MET A 209 19.44 3.98 -7.69
N THR A 210 19.79 4.48 -8.88
CA THR A 210 21.00 4.05 -9.60
C THR A 210 22.27 4.40 -8.82
N ALA A 211 22.33 5.59 -8.22
CA ALA A 211 23.43 6.03 -7.37
C ALA A 211 23.58 5.15 -6.11
N LEU A 212 22.47 4.75 -5.48
CA LEU A 212 22.47 3.80 -4.36
C LEU A 212 22.97 2.41 -4.78
N TYR A 213 22.61 1.95 -5.98
CA TYR A 213 23.11 0.67 -6.51
C TYR A 213 24.61 0.68 -6.82
N HIS A 214 25.18 1.82 -7.20
CA HIS A 214 26.62 1.94 -7.55
C HIS A 214 27.50 2.33 -6.35
N GLY A 215 26.93 2.92 -5.30
CA GLY A 215 27.63 3.27 -4.05
C GLY A 215 27.79 2.14 -3.04
N VAL A 216 27.35 0.92 -3.37
CA VAL A 216 27.43 -0.28 -2.52
C VAL A 216 28.53 -1.26 -3.00
N SER A 217 29.40 -0.82 -3.92
CA SER A 217 30.61 -1.57 -4.33
C SER A 217 31.87 -1.13 -3.59
#